data_AF-A0A812DGT6-F1
#
_entry.id   AF-A0A812DGT6-F1
#
_cell.length_a   1.000
_cell.length_b   1.000
_cell.length_c   1.000
_cell.angle_alpha   90.00
_cell.angle_beta   90.00
_cell.angle_gamma   90.00
#
_symmetry.space_group_name_H-M   'P 1'
#
loop_
_entity.id
_entity.type
_entity.pdbx_description
1 polymer ?
#
loop_
_entity_poly.entity_id
_entity_poly.type
_entity_poly.pdbx_seq_one_letter_code
_entity_poly.pdbx_strand_id
1 'polypeptide(L)'
;MTDLLKEVFSNVTIYPTIGNHDAFPSNQMPADEGRDYYDQLLKVSNWNILLKPEEQDQFLKGGFYSCLIRPGLRIISLNTNLYYSLDKETVSKTDPGNQLQWLDQQLRYASDHGEKTILMAHVPPGSFERSLNITWMYTAFNDRLVDILKKHNHVISAQIYGHEHTDSFKIIYDGKIPVSVLLMAPAVSPMNSSLPGVGPNNPGIRLYFYRRTTGEIINYHQYYLNLKKIHPVSNSANWELEYRALEDMLVTDMSPQSFDNLVKEFPKKEMAKFQKYLQYNTVSYREKSTLKPDAKEFQQHVCAITRLTTDSYQACISMSPNAYLLLKSPEGPQSKNKGPELPIYTYYVVTAFAALTFLVLVVMSVVRKQCTRTPALPFRYRPLTNDCQYVQRERAT
;
A
#
# COMPACT_ATOMS: atom_id res chain seq x y z
N MET A 1 12.51 -4.66 23.91
CA MET A 1 11.89 -3.79 22.88
C MET A 1 10.59 -3.19 23.39
N THR A 2 9.62 -4.01 23.82
CA THR A 2 8.33 -3.55 24.35
C THR A 2 8.46 -2.47 25.43
N ASP A 3 9.31 -2.69 26.44
CA ASP A 3 9.49 -1.73 27.53
C ASP A 3 10.02 -0.37 27.04
N LEU A 4 11.02 -0.38 26.15
CA LEU A 4 11.55 0.85 25.52
C LEU A 4 10.46 1.61 24.74
N LEU A 5 9.63 0.90 23.97
CA LEU A 5 8.54 1.53 23.23
C LEU A 5 7.50 2.15 24.17
N LYS A 6 7.19 1.49 25.29
CA LYS A 6 6.26 2.03 26.30
C LYS A 6 6.84 3.21 27.08
N GLU A 7 8.14 3.20 27.34
CA GLU A 7 8.84 4.32 27.97
C GLU A 7 8.78 5.56 27.08
N VAL A 8 9.12 5.41 25.79
CA VAL A 8 9.17 6.53 24.84
C VAL A 8 7.77 7.00 24.42
N PHE A 9 6.81 6.07 24.27
CA PHE A 9 5.47 6.34 23.75
C PHE A 9 4.36 5.97 24.76
N SER A 10 4.44 6.51 25.97
CA SER A 10 3.56 6.17 27.09
C SER A 10 2.04 6.31 26.79
N ASN A 11 1.67 7.23 25.90
CA ASN A 11 0.27 7.52 25.54
C ASN A 11 -0.12 7.02 24.14
N VAL A 12 0.66 6.12 23.53
CA VAL A 12 0.37 5.56 22.21
C VAL A 12 0.01 4.09 22.35
N THR A 13 -1.10 3.68 21.71
CA THR A 13 -1.45 2.27 21.62
C THR A 13 -0.54 1.57 20.61
N ILE A 14 0.05 0.45 21.02
CA ILE A 14 0.97 -0.35 20.20
C ILE A 14 0.28 -1.68 19.91
N TYR A 15 0.16 -2.02 18.64
CA TYR A 15 -0.36 -3.29 18.17
C TYR A 15 0.81 -4.13 17.65
N PRO A 16 1.22 -5.19 18.36
CA PRO A 16 2.35 -6.01 17.94
C PRO A 16 1.94 -7.19 17.04
N THR A 17 2.86 -7.65 16.20
CA THR A 17 2.77 -8.88 15.42
C THR A 17 4.08 -9.66 15.60
N ILE A 18 3.99 -10.97 15.81
CA ILE A 18 5.17 -11.83 15.96
C ILE A 18 5.86 -12.09 14.62
N GLY A 19 7.19 -12.04 14.61
CA GLY A 19 8.02 -12.48 13.51
C GLY A 19 8.59 -13.90 13.69
N ASN A 20 9.16 -14.44 12.63
CA ASN A 20 9.68 -15.81 12.62
C ASN A 20 10.90 -16.00 13.55
N HIS A 21 11.61 -14.90 13.86
CA HIS A 21 12.70 -14.87 14.84
C HIS A 21 12.26 -14.60 16.27
N ASP A 22 10.97 -14.33 16.52
CA ASP A 22 10.42 -14.16 17.87
C ASP A 22 10.04 -15.53 18.50
N ALA A 23 10.62 -16.61 17.96
CA ALA A 23 10.43 -17.99 18.39
C ALA A 23 11.76 -18.62 18.78
N PHE A 24 11.71 -19.56 19.73
CA PHE A 24 12.81 -20.47 20.02
C PHE A 24 12.34 -21.93 19.95
N PRO A 25 12.94 -22.76 19.05
CA PRO A 25 13.88 -22.40 17.99
C PRO A 25 13.26 -21.46 16.93
N SER A 26 14.09 -20.68 16.23
CA SER A 26 13.61 -19.78 15.18
C SER A 26 12.78 -20.52 14.13
N ASN A 27 11.77 -19.84 13.58
CA ASN A 27 10.86 -20.32 12.54
C ASN A 27 9.88 -21.43 12.97
N GLN A 28 9.97 -22.00 14.18
CA GLN A 28 9.11 -23.10 14.59
C GLN A 28 7.98 -22.55 15.47
N MET A 29 6.76 -22.43 14.93
CA MET A 29 5.60 -21.93 15.65
C MET A 29 4.60 -23.06 15.88
N PRO A 30 4.19 -23.33 17.13
CA PRO A 30 3.22 -24.37 17.39
C PRO A 30 1.84 -23.97 16.83
N ALA A 31 1.26 -24.83 16.02
CA ALA A 31 -0.04 -24.61 15.39
C ALA A 31 -1.21 -25.19 16.20
N ASP A 32 -1.03 -26.37 16.79
CA ASP A 32 -2.02 -27.04 17.64
C ASP A 32 -1.49 -27.12 19.08
N GLU A 33 -2.38 -27.01 20.06
CA GLU A 33 -2.02 -27.05 21.50
C GLU A 33 -0.96 -26.01 21.93
N GLY A 34 -0.70 -24.99 21.10
CA GLY A 34 0.33 -23.96 21.33
C GLY A 34 0.01 -22.98 22.46
N ARG A 35 -1.05 -23.19 23.24
CA ARG A 35 -1.54 -22.23 24.25
C ARG A 35 -0.44 -21.85 25.25
N ASP A 36 0.24 -22.83 25.82
CA ASP A 36 1.28 -22.60 26.82
C ASP A 36 2.47 -21.84 26.22
N TYR A 37 2.82 -22.15 24.97
CA TYR A 37 3.86 -21.43 24.23
C TYR A 37 3.48 -19.96 24.01
N TYR A 38 2.28 -19.69 23.50
CA TYR A 38 1.82 -18.31 23.27
C TYR A 38 1.60 -17.55 24.59
N ASP A 39 1.19 -18.23 25.67
CA ASP A 39 1.10 -17.63 27.00
C ASP A 39 2.48 -17.22 27.52
N GLN A 40 3.48 -18.10 27.37
CA GLN A 40 4.86 -17.78 27.71
C GLN A 40 5.37 -16.62 26.84
N LEU A 41 5.13 -16.65 25.53
CA LEU A 41 5.54 -15.60 24.60
C LEU A 41 4.91 -14.25 24.96
N LEU A 42 3.61 -14.22 25.28
CA LEU A 42 2.89 -13.03 25.73
C LEU A 42 3.52 -12.44 27.00
N LYS A 43 3.92 -13.28 27.96
CA LYS A 43 4.55 -12.86 29.22
C LYS A 43 5.97 -12.34 29.00
N VAL A 44 6.83 -13.09 28.30
CA VAL A 44 8.25 -12.69 28.13
C VAL A 44 8.42 -11.48 27.21
N SER A 45 7.50 -11.28 26.26
CA SER A 45 7.46 -10.10 25.41
C SER A 45 6.81 -8.88 26.09
N ASN A 46 6.23 -9.06 27.28
CA ASN A 46 5.44 -8.06 28.00
C ASN A 46 4.26 -7.53 27.15
N TRP A 47 3.65 -8.37 26.30
CA TRP A 47 2.52 -7.96 25.46
C TRP A 47 1.18 -7.98 26.20
N ASN A 48 1.13 -8.57 27.39
CA ASN A 48 0.00 -8.48 28.31
C ASN A 48 -0.35 -7.04 28.70
N ILE A 49 0.59 -6.08 28.62
CA ILE A 49 0.34 -4.65 28.83
C ILE A 49 -0.01 -3.88 27.55
N LEU A 50 0.07 -4.53 26.38
CA LEU A 50 -0.26 -3.96 25.08
C LEU A 50 -1.64 -4.40 24.59
N LEU A 51 -1.97 -5.68 24.80
CA LEU A 51 -3.22 -6.31 24.34
C LEU A 51 -4.28 -6.33 25.44
N LYS A 52 -5.54 -6.13 25.08
CA LYS A 52 -6.69 -6.31 25.97
C LYS A 52 -6.94 -7.78 26.27
N PRO A 53 -7.66 -8.14 27.35
CA PRO A 53 -7.94 -9.55 27.69
C PRO A 53 -8.52 -10.38 26.55
N GLU A 54 -9.48 -9.83 25.80
CA GLU A 54 -10.10 -10.48 24.63
C GLU A 54 -9.14 -10.72 23.45
N GLU A 55 -8.13 -9.87 23.30
CA GLU A 55 -7.07 -9.99 22.29
C GLU A 55 -6.02 -11.00 22.74
N GLN A 56 -5.70 -11.01 24.04
CA GLN A 56 -4.83 -12.02 24.66
C GLN A 56 -5.44 -13.42 24.49
N ASP A 57 -6.73 -13.61 24.79
CA ASP A 57 -7.42 -14.90 24.62
C ASP A 57 -7.40 -15.41 23.18
N GLN A 58 -7.43 -14.52 22.19
CA GLN A 58 -7.24 -14.88 20.78
C GLN A 58 -5.78 -15.23 20.50
N PHE A 59 -4.83 -14.40 20.97
CA PHE A 59 -3.40 -14.62 20.81
C PHE A 59 -2.95 -15.98 21.36
N LEU A 60 -3.51 -16.39 22.50
CA LEU A 60 -3.25 -17.69 23.12
C LEU A 60 -3.66 -18.89 22.25
N LYS A 61 -4.48 -18.71 21.21
CA LYS A 61 -4.89 -19.81 20.33
C LYS A 61 -3.88 -20.09 19.20
N GLY A 62 -3.06 -19.12 18.82
CA GLY A 62 -2.23 -19.25 17.62
C GLY A 62 -1.34 -18.06 17.28
N GLY A 63 -1.13 -17.12 18.20
CA GLY A 63 -0.30 -15.93 17.98
C GLY A 63 -0.95 -14.84 17.10
N PHE A 64 -2.24 -14.97 16.79
CA PHE A 64 -3.02 -14.02 16.00
C PHE A 64 -4.19 -13.45 16.80
N TYR A 65 -4.66 -12.25 16.46
CA TYR A 65 -5.78 -11.61 17.15
C TYR A 65 -6.45 -10.54 16.29
N SER A 66 -7.71 -10.22 16.61
CA SER A 66 -8.39 -9.04 16.11
C SER A 66 -8.75 -8.09 17.25
N CYS A 67 -8.61 -6.79 16.98
CA CYS A 67 -8.91 -5.71 17.91
C CYS A 67 -9.84 -4.69 17.24
N LEU A 68 -10.98 -4.38 17.86
CA LEU A 68 -11.78 -3.23 17.46
C LEU A 68 -11.11 -1.95 18.01
N ILE A 69 -10.58 -1.12 17.12
CA ILE A 69 -9.86 0.10 17.51
C ILE A 69 -10.80 1.30 17.70
N ARG A 70 -11.93 1.29 16.97
CA ARG A 70 -13.09 2.17 17.15
C ARG A 70 -14.30 1.59 16.40
N PRO A 71 -15.53 2.08 16.63
CA PRO A 71 -16.67 1.70 15.80
C PRO A 71 -16.35 1.83 14.30
N GLY A 72 -16.59 0.74 13.55
CA GLY A 72 -16.36 0.71 12.10
C GLY A 72 -14.93 0.40 11.64
N LEU A 73 -13.94 0.26 12.54
CA LEU A 73 -12.56 -0.05 12.14
C LEU A 73 -11.87 -0.99 13.12
N ARG A 74 -11.37 -2.11 12.59
CA ARG A 74 -10.60 -3.11 13.35
C ARG A 74 -9.21 -3.34 12.78
N ILE A 75 -8.33 -3.83 13.64
CA ILE A 75 -7.05 -4.42 13.26
C ILE A 75 -7.17 -5.93 13.28
N ILE A 76 -6.50 -6.59 12.34
CA ILE A 76 -6.29 -8.04 12.33
C ILE A 76 -4.79 -8.28 12.24
N SER A 77 -4.19 -8.84 13.30
CA SER A 77 -2.80 -9.27 13.34
C SER A 77 -2.72 -10.76 13.07
N LEU A 78 -2.06 -11.14 11.99
CA LEU A 78 -1.86 -12.54 11.60
C LEU A 78 -0.51 -13.06 12.09
N ASN A 79 -0.50 -14.33 12.49
CA ASN A 79 0.70 -15.14 12.64
C ASN A 79 1.00 -15.86 11.33
N THR A 80 1.51 -15.14 10.33
CA THR A 80 1.89 -15.76 9.04
C THR A 80 3.15 -16.62 9.12
N ASN A 81 3.82 -16.68 10.28
CA ASN A 81 4.93 -17.59 10.51
C ASN A 81 4.50 -19.06 10.46
N LEU A 82 3.23 -19.34 10.83
CA LEU A 82 2.61 -20.67 10.67
C LEU A 82 2.53 -21.15 9.22
N TYR A 83 2.74 -20.27 8.25
CA TYR A 83 2.74 -20.61 6.84
C TYR A 83 4.14 -20.70 6.25
N TYR A 84 5.17 -20.32 7.03
CA TYR A 84 6.54 -20.21 6.59
C TYR A 84 7.10 -21.57 6.19
N SER A 85 7.77 -21.65 5.04
CA SER A 85 8.24 -22.91 4.45
C SER A 85 9.35 -23.59 5.25
N LEU A 86 9.97 -22.87 6.19
CA LEU A 86 10.93 -23.39 7.16
C LEU A 86 10.31 -23.80 8.50
N ASP A 87 9.00 -23.59 8.69
CA ASP A 87 8.28 -24.06 9.87
C ASP A 87 7.85 -25.52 9.68
N LYS A 88 8.57 -26.44 10.34
CA LYS A 88 8.34 -27.87 10.18
C LYS A 88 7.13 -28.36 10.98
N GLU A 89 6.63 -27.56 11.91
CA GLU A 89 5.45 -27.89 12.73
C GLU A 89 4.15 -27.88 11.92
N THR A 90 4.16 -27.24 10.74
CA THR A 90 2.95 -26.97 9.96
C THR A 90 2.86 -27.71 8.63
N VAL A 91 3.92 -28.43 8.23
CA VAL A 91 4.06 -29.06 6.90
C VAL A 91 2.92 -30.01 6.52
N SER A 92 2.35 -30.73 7.50
CA SER A 92 1.27 -31.71 7.29
C SER A 92 -0.13 -31.13 7.55
N LYS A 93 -0.22 -29.85 7.91
CA LYS A 93 -1.48 -29.21 8.30
C LYS A 93 -2.16 -28.58 7.11
N THR A 94 -3.48 -28.63 7.09
CA THR A 94 -4.28 -27.94 6.08
C THR A 94 -4.57 -26.51 6.49
N ASP A 95 -4.78 -26.22 7.77
CA ASP A 95 -5.00 -24.86 8.29
C ASP A 95 -4.43 -24.74 9.72
N PRO A 96 -3.11 -24.46 9.86
CA PRO A 96 -2.47 -24.41 11.17
C PRO A 96 -3.12 -23.34 12.08
N GLY A 97 -3.54 -23.74 13.28
CA GLY A 97 -4.28 -22.88 14.22
C GLY A 97 -5.70 -22.50 13.75
N ASN A 98 -6.23 -23.13 12.69
CA ASN A 98 -7.45 -22.72 11.98
C ASN A 98 -7.45 -21.24 11.58
N GLN A 99 -6.26 -20.66 11.36
CA GLN A 99 -6.12 -19.22 11.19
C GLN A 99 -6.71 -18.73 9.87
N LEU A 100 -6.63 -19.49 8.76
CA LEU A 100 -7.23 -19.08 7.49
C LEU A 100 -8.76 -19.10 7.57
N GLN A 101 -9.33 -20.13 8.19
CA GLN A 101 -10.76 -20.19 8.49
C GLN A 101 -11.18 -19.03 9.39
N TRP A 102 -10.43 -18.77 10.47
CA TRP A 102 -10.69 -17.66 11.39
C TRP A 102 -10.60 -16.31 10.67
N LEU A 103 -9.60 -16.08 9.84
CA LEU A 103 -9.43 -14.84 9.07
C LEU A 103 -10.63 -14.59 8.15
N ASP A 104 -11.04 -15.60 7.39
CA ASP A 104 -12.20 -15.49 6.51
C ASP A 104 -13.49 -15.21 7.31
N GLN A 105 -13.63 -15.77 8.51
CA GLN A 105 -14.74 -15.43 9.42
C GLN A 105 -14.67 -13.99 9.96
N GLN A 106 -13.48 -13.52 10.36
CA GLN A 106 -13.29 -12.13 10.85
C GLN A 106 -13.60 -11.11 9.75
N LEU A 107 -13.21 -11.38 8.51
CA LEU A 107 -13.46 -10.48 7.38
C LEU A 107 -14.94 -10.47 6.97
N ARG A 108 -15.62 -11.64 7.01
CA ARG A 108 -17.09 -11.69 6.85
C ARG A 108 -17.78 -10.92 7.96
N TYR A 109 -17.39 -11.13 9.22
CA TYR A 109 -17.95 -10.41 10.36
C TYR A 109 -17.82 -8.89 10.16
N ALA A 110 -16.63 -8.42 9.78
CA ALA A 110 -16.40 -7.00 9.49
C ALA A 110 -17.33 -6.51 8.36
N SER A 111 -17.49 -7.28 7.29
CA SER A 111 -18.41 -6.96 6.19
C SER A 111 -19.86 -6.82 6.67
N ASP A 112 -20.34 -7.79 7.46
CA ASP A 112 -21.73 -7.86 7.93
C ASP A 112 -22.06 -6.73 8.92
N HIS A 113 -21.05 -6.22 9.63
CA HIS A 113 -21.19 -5.14 10.63
C HIS A 113 -20.76 -3.77 10.09
N GLY A 114 -20.48 -3.65 8.79
CA GLY A 114 -20.08 -2.37 8.17
C GLY A 114 -18.73 -1.84 8.62
N GLU A 115 -17.83 -2.73 9.04
CA GLU A 115 -16.49 -2.38 9.50
C GLU A 115 -15.44 -2.55 8.39
N LYS A 116 -14.38 -1.76 8.50
CA LYS A 116 -13.16 -1.88 7.72
C LYS A 116 -12.05 -2.53 8.53
N THR A 117 -11.06 -3.12 7.85
CA THR A 117 -9.94 -3.79 8.50
C THR A 117 -8.59 -3.24 8.05
N ILE A 118 -7.67 -3.08 9.01
CA ILE A 118 -6.23 -2.95 8.76
C ILE A 118 -5.60 -4.28 9.10
N LEU A 119 -5.00 -4.94 8.11
CA LEU A 119 -4.34 -6.22 8.26
C LEU A 119 -2.84 -6.01 8.43
N MET A 120 -2.25 -6.68 9.42
CA MET A 120 -0.82 -6.69 9.66
C MET A 120 -0.31 -8.11 9.85
N ALA A 121 0.84 -8.42 9.27
CA ALA A 121 1.50 -9.72 9.41
C ALA A 121 3.01 -9.58 9.25
N HIS A 122 3.79 -10.56 9.68
CA HIS A 122 5.24 -10.51 9.51
C HIS A 122 5.68 -10.98 8.11
N VAL A 123 5.51 -12.27 7.82
CA VAL A 123 5.88 -12.89 6.54
C VAL A 123 4.82 -12.55 5.48
N PRO A 124 5.17 -11.91 4.35
CA PRO A 124 4.21 -11.62 3.28
C PRO A 124 3.99 -12.83 2.35
N PRO A 125 2.79 -12.96 1.73
CA PRO A 125 2.59 -13.90 0.64
C PRO A 125 3.35 -13.47 -0.63
N GLY A 126 3.49 -14.40 -1.57
CA GLY A 126 4.21 -14.23 -2.83
C GLY A 126 5.71 -14.48 -2.73
N SER A 127 6.42 -14.08 -3.78
CA SER A 127 7.86 -14.28 -3.91
C SER A 127 8.64 -13.05 -3.46
N PHE A 128 9.86 -13.25 -2.96
CA PHE A 128 10.77 -12.18 -2.60
C PHE A 128 11.33 -11.48 -3.85
N GLU A 129 11.32 -10.15 -3.89
CA GLU A 129 11.71 -9.39 -5.08
C GLU A 129 13.23 -9.33 -5.31
N ARG A 130 14.04 -9.57 -4.27
CA ARG A 130 15.52 -9.55 -4.38
C ARG A 130 16.17 -10.91 -4.63
N SER A 131 15.41 -12.00 -4.64
CA SER A 131 15.96 -13.31 -4.98
C SER A 131 14.98 -14.14 -5.81
N LEU A 132 15.49 -14.80 -6.85
CA LEU A 132 14.67 -15.68 -7.68
C LEU A 132 14.24 -16.92 -6.91
N ASN A 133 12.99 -17.34 -7.15
CA ASN A 133 12.43 -18.59 -6.64
C ASN A 133 12.40 -18.72 -5.11
N ILE A 134 12.55 -17.60 -4.39
CA ILE A 134 12.31 -17.58 -2.95
C ILE A 134 10.86 -17.18 -2.71
N THR A 135 10.08 -18.15 -2.25
CA THR A 135 8.75 -17.94 -1.66
C THR A 135 8.85 -18.28 -0.19
N TRP A 136 8.31 -17.41 0.66
CA TRP A 136 8.41 -17.60 2.09
C TRP A 136 7.41 -18.63 2.61
N MET A 137 6.24 -18.73 2.00
CA MET A 137 5.16 -19.60 2.46
C MET A 137 5.10 -20.90 1.67
N TYR A 138 4.60 -21.98 2.30
CA TYR A 138 4.16 -23.15 1.54
C TYR A 138 3.09 -22.75 0.51
N THR A 139 3.19 -23.24 -0.72
CA THR A 139 2.30 -22.89 -1.84
C THR A 139 0.81 -22.97 -1.47
N ALA A 140 0.40 -24.04 -0.78
CA ALA A 140 -1.00 -24.22 -0.40
C ALA A 140 -1.52 -23.13 0.54
N PHE A 141 -0.70 -22.66 1.48
CA PHE A 141 -1.08 -21.58 2.40
C PHE A 141 -1.02 -20.23 1.70
N ASN A 142 0.01 -20.00 0.89
CA ASN A 142 0.15 -18.79 0.09
C ASN A 142 -1.08 -18.53 -0.77
N ASP A 143 -1.47 -19.50 -1.59
CA ASP A 143 -2.54 -19.33 -2.56
C ASP A 143 -3.90 -19.17 -1.86
N ARG A 144 -4.15 -19.94 -0.79
CA ARG A 144 -5.36 -19.78 0.03
C ARG A 144 -5.43 -18.42 0.72
N LEU A 145 -4.33 -17.91 1.25
CA LEU A 145 -4.29 -16.58 1.84
C LEU A 145 -4.58 -15.52 0.77
N VAL A 146 -3.93 -15.59 -0.39
CA VAL A 146 -4.17 -14.66 -1.51
C VAL A 146 -5.63 -14.69 -1.96
N ASP A 147 -6.26 -15.86 -2.01
CA ASP A 147 -7.69 -15.99 -2.36
C ASP A 147 -8.62 -15.36 -1.31
N ILE A 148 -8.34 -15.53 -0.01
CA ILE A 148 -9.10 -14.86 1.06
C ILE A 148 -8.94 -13.34 0.96
N LEU A 149 -7.72 -12.84 0.78
CA LEU A 149 -7.45 -11.41 0.64
C LEU A 149 -8.14 -10.81 -0.59
N LYS A 150 -8.12 -11.52 -1.72
CA LYS A 150 -8.84 -11.13 -2.94
C LYS A 150 -10.34 -11.14 -2.74
N LYS A 151 -10.91 -12.19 -2.13
CA LYS A 151 -12.35 -12.33 -1.86
C LYS A 151 -12.90 -11.20 -0.98
N HIS A 152 -12.11 -10.75 0.00
CA HIS A 152 -12.51 -9.75 1.00
C HIS A 152 -11.88 -8.37 0.76
N ASN A 153 -11.40 -8.09 -0.45
CA ASN A 153 -10.71 -6.83 -0.77
C ASN A 153 -11.55 -5.58 -0.43
N HIS A 154 -12.88 -5.68 -0.47
CA HIS A 154 -13.78 -4.56 -0.20
C HIS A 154 -13.80 -4.13 1.28
N VAL A 155 -13.48 -5.01 2.23
CA VAL A 155 -13.40 -4.68 3.67
C VAL A 155 -11.98 -4.36 4.14
N ILE A 156 -10.97 -4.90 3.45
CA ILE A 156 -9.56 -4.68 3.77
C ILE A 156 -9.11 -3.31 3.26
N SER A 157 -8.87 -2.37 4.17
CA SER A 157 -8.49 -0.99 3.83
C SER A 157 -6.98 -0.75 3.82
N ALA A 158 -6.21 -1.61 4.46
CA ALA A 158 -4.76 -1.59 4.42
C ALA A 158 -4.18 -2.97 4.74
N GLN A 159 -3.03 -3.29 4.16
CA GLN A 159 -2.24 -4.46 4.50
C GLN A 159 -0.77 -4.09 4.66
N ILE A 160 -0.18 -4.42 5.81
CA ILE A 160 1.18 -4.01 6.21
C ILE A 160 2.00 -5.23 6.60
N TYR A 161 3.19 -5.36 6.00
CA TYR A 161 4.08 -6.50 6.20
C TYR A 161 5.52 -6.07 6.49
N GLY A 162 6.31 -7.02 7.01
CA GLY A 162 7.75 -6.87 7.24
C GLY A 162 8.53 -8.01 6.58
N HIS A 163 9.38 -8.69 7.37
CA HIS A 163 10.20 -9.86 7.02
C HIS A 163 11.28 -9.65 5.95
N GLU A 164 10.95 -9.05 4.81
CA GLU A 164 11.86 -8.91 3.67
C GLU A 164 12.96 -7.87 3.90
N HIS A 165 12.81 -7.00 4.91
CA HIS A 165 13.72 -5.90 5.27
C HIS A 165 13.88 -4.82 4.18
N THR A 166 13.09 -4.91 3.11
CA THR A 166 13.14 -4.01 1.96
C THR A 166 11.90 -3.12 1.89
N ASP A 167 12.04 -1.99 1.19
CA ASP A 167 10.91 -1.17 0.81
C ASP A 167 10.29 -1.70 -0.49
N SER A 168 9.09 -2.24 -0.41
CA SER A 168 8.43 -2.87 -1.55
C SER A 168 6.92 -2.84 -1.38
N PHE A 169 6.21 -3.27 -2.43
CA PHE A 169 4.77 -3.49 -2.40
C PHE A 169 4.39 -4.67 -3.29
N LYS A 170 3.26 -5.33 -3.00
CA LYS A 170 2.69 -6.38 -3.87
C LYS A 170 1.25 -6.04 -4.23
N ILE A 171 0.80 -6.40 -5.42
CA ILE A 171 -0.53 -6.09 -5.93
C ILE A 171 -1.32 -7.38 -6.10
N ILE A 172 -2.50 -7.45 -5.47
CA ILE A 172 -3.49 -8.50 -5.73
C ILE A 172 -4.36 -8.05 -6.91
N TYR A 173 -4.54 -8.94 -7.87
CA TYR A 173 -5.43 -8.75 -9.01
C TYR A 173 -6.64 -9.67 -8.94
N ASP A 174 -7.80 -9.16 -9.35
CA ASP A 174 -8.95 -9.96 -9.78
C ASP A 174 -9.04 -9.89 -11.31
N GLY A 175 -8.65 -10.98 -11.97
CA GLY A 175 -8.38 -10.98 -13.40
C GLY A 175 -7.27 -9.98 -13.76
N LYS A 176 -7.63 -8.90 -14.44
CA LYS A 176 -6.71 -7.81 -14.84
C LYS A 176 -6.85 -6.55 -13.99
N ILE A 177 -7.78 -6.54 -13.03
CA ILE A 177 -8.10 -5.36 -12.22
C ILE A 177 -7.30 -5.45 -10.91
N PRO A 178 -6.47 -4.45 -10.57
CA PRO A 178 -5.81 -4.42 -9.28
C PRO A 178 -6.84 -4.10 -8.18
N VAL A 179 -6.95 -4.97 -7.18
CA VAL A 179 -7.99 -4.88 -6.12
C VAL A 179 -7.41 -4.66 -4.72
N SER A 180 -6.14 -4.95 -4.49
CA SER A 180 -5.50 -4.68 -3.20
C SER A 180 -3.99 -4.50 -3.30
N VAL A 181 -3.40 -3.83 -2.31
CA VAL A 181 -1.96 -3.61 -2.20
C VAL A 181 -1.46 -4.02 -0.82
N LEU A 182 -0.38 -4.78 -0.81
CA LEU A 182 0.39 -5.14 0.36
C LEU A 182 1.59 -4.20 0.42
N LEU A 183 1.76 -3.49 1.53
CA LEU A 183 2.87 -2.57 1.74
C LEU A 183 3.91 -3.22 2.64
N MET A 184 5.13 -3.39 2.13
CA MET A 184 6.25 -3.91 2.93
C MET A 184 7.06 -2.73 3.46
N ALA A 185 7.27 -2.72 4.78
CA ALA A 185 8.12 -1.75 5.44
C ALA A 185 9.55 -2.32 5.59
N PRO A 186 10.59 -1.50 5.35
CA PRO A 186 11.97 -1.93 5.54
C PRO A 186 12.28 -2.11 7.03
N ALA A 187 13.36 -2.83 7.33
CA ALA A 187 13.79 -3.06 8.70
C ALA A 187 14.62 -1.90 9.27
N VAL A 188 14.61 -1.78 10.60
CA VAL A 188 15.59 -0.98 11.34
C VAL A 188 16.97 -1.64 11.30
N SER A 189 17.03 -2.97 11.30
CA SER A 189 18.30 -3.70 11.19
C SER A 189 18.93 -3.48 9.81
N PRO A 190 20.20 -3.05 9.73
CA PRO A 190 20.92 -2.94 8.46
C PRO A 190 21.64 -4.24 8.08
N MET A 191 21.32 -5.34 8.76
CA MET A 191 22.03 -6.61 8.60
C MET A 191 22.06 -7.04 7.13
N ASN A 192 23.27 -7.34 6.65
CA ASN A 192 23.43 -7.90 5.31
C ASN A 192 22.84 -9.31 5.30
N SER A 193 21.90 -9.56 4.40
CA SER A 193 21.28 -10.88 4.26
C SER A 193 22.33 -11.92 3.86
N SER A 194 22.23 -13.12 4.44
CA SER A 194 23.02 -14.28 4.03
C SER A 194 22.56 -14.89 2.70
N LEU A 195 21.39 -14.47 2.19
CA LEU A 195 20.88 -14.91 0.91
C LEU A 195 21.70 -14.28 -0.24
N PRO A 196 22.18 -15.09 -1.20
CA PRO A 196 22.98 -14.60 -2.31
C PRO A 196 22.26 -13.50 -3.11
N GLY A 197 22.95 -12.37 -3.32
CA GLY A 197 22.47 -11.27 -4.17
C GLY A 197 21.49 -10.29 -3.51
N VAL A 198 21.11 -10.49 -2.24
CA VAL A 198 20.09 -9.65 -1.57
C VAL A 198 20.67 -8.37 -0.99
N GLY A 199 21.84 -8.44 -0.35
CA GLY A 199 22.51 -7.26 0.24
C GLY A 199 21.82 -6.69 1.49
N PRO A 200 22.34 -5.57 2.02
CA PRO A 200 21.77 -4.87 3.19
C PRO A 200 20.72 -3.81 2.80
N ASN A 201 20.24 -3.09 3.80
CA ASN A 201 19.45 -1.86 3.72
C ASN A 201 19.99 -0.85 4.74
N ASN A 202 19.73 0.45 4.55
CA ASN A 202 19.83 1.37 5.69
C ASN A 202 18.67 1.11 6.67
N PRO A 203 18.82 1.44 7.96
CA PRO A 203 17.71 1.43 8.90
C PRO A 203 16.57 2.33 8.41
N GLY A 204 15.34 1.79 8.39
CA GLY A 204 14.14 2.50 7.96
C GLY A 204 13.02 2.46 8.99
N ILE A 205 12.25 3.54 9.08
CA ILE A 205 10.96 3.60 9.78
C ILE A 205 9.93 4.33 8.91
N ARG A 206 8.66 3.95 9.00
CA ARG A 206 7.61 4.50 8.14
C ARG A 206 6.46 5.08 8.95
N LEU A 207 6.01 6.26 8.55
CA LEU A 207 4.83 6.93 9.10
C LEU A 207 3.69 6.88 8.08
N TYR A 208 2.62 6.17 8.41
CA TYR A 208 1.41 6.09 7.58
C TYR A 208 0.40 7.18 7.94
N PHE A 209 -0.15 7.83 6.93
CA PHE A 209 -1.30 8.73 7.04
C PHE A 209 -2.51 7.98 6.55
N TYR A 210 -3.58 7.92 7.36
CA TYR A 210 -4.77 7.17 7.00
C TYR A 210 -6.04 7.93 7.36
N ARG A 211 -7.11 7.66 6.60
CA ARG A 211 -8.43 8.21 6.86
C ARG A 211 -9.00 7.50 8.09
N ARG A 212 -9.25 8.26 9.15
CA ARG A 212 -9.76 7.70 10.40
C ARG A 212 -11.06 6.91 10.20
N THR A 213 -12.02 7.42 9.46
CA THR A 213 -13.32 6.74 9.29
C THR A 213 -13.22 5.39 8.58
N THR A 214 -12.29 5.22 7.63
CA THR A 214 -12.23 4.02 6.79
C THR A 214 -11.01 3.14 7.02
N GLY A 215 -9.96 3.63 7.70
CA GLY A 215 -8.68 2.92 7.81
C GLY A 215 -7.82 2.95 6.56
N GLU A 216 -8.30 3.55 5.47
CA GLU A 216 -7.59 3.67 4.19
C GLU A 216 -6.32 4.50 4.35
N ILE A 217 -5.16 3.94 3.96
CA ILE A 217 -3.92 4.69 3.90
C ILE A 217 -4.01 5.68 2.75
N ILE A 218 -3.76 6.96 3.03
CA ILE A 218 -3.82 8.05 2.04
C ILE A 218 -2.44 8.56 1.64
N ASN A 219 -1.40 8.32 2.45
CA ASN A 219 0.00 8.59 2.13
C ASN A 219 0.90 7.84 3.13
N TYR A 220 2.20 7.77 2.86
CA TYR A 220 3.18 7.47 3.89
C TYR A 220 4.50 8.22 3.66
N HIS A 221 5.22 8.49 4.75
CA HIS A 221 6.56 9.06 4.73
C HIS A 221 7.54 7.98 5.18
N GLN A 222 8.56 7.75 4.37
CA GLN A 222 9.67 6.86 4.71
C GLN A 222 10.81 7.70 5.30
N TYR A 223 11.25 7.34 6.49
CA TYR A 223 12.42 7.90 7.13
C TYR A 223 13.52 6.86 7.17
N TYR A 224 14.76 7.33 7.16
CA TYR A 224 15.91 6.45 7.20
C TYR A 224 17.10 7.06 7.94
N LEU A 225 18.01 6.20 8.36
CA LEU A 225 19.29 6.59 8.89
C LEU A 225 20.38 6.26 7.86
N ASN A 226 21.01 7.28 7.28
CA ASN A 226 22.06 7.04 6.30
C ASN A 226 23.37 6.60 6.98
N LEU A 227 23.62 5.29 6.99
CA LEU A 227 24.77 4.72 7.67
C LEU A 227 26.12 5.20 7.11
N LYS A 228 26.18 5.59 5.83
CA LYS A 228 27.40 6.14 5.22
C LYS A 228 27.75 7.54 5.75
N LYS A 229 26.78 8.28 6.30
CA LYS A 229 26.97 9.62 6.88
C LYS A 229 27.29 9.59 8.38
N ILE A 230 27.19 8.43 9.03
CA ILE A 230 27.48 8.32 10.46
C ILE A 230 28.98 8.31 10.65
N HIS A 231 29.48 9.31 11.40
CA HIS A 231 30.87 9.33 11.83
C HIS A 231 30.99 8.62 13.19
N PRO A 232 31.96 7.72 13.40
CA PRO A 232 32.11 6.98 14.66
C PRO A 232 32.27 7.85 15.91
N VAL A 233 32.68 9.12 15.73
CA VAL A 233 32.96 10.07 16.82
C VAL A 233 31.76 10.96 17.15
N SER A 234 30.77 11.07 16.24
CA SER A 234 29.54 11.80 16.53
C SER A 234 28.54 10.87 17.21
N ASN A 235 28.20 11.14 18.47
CA ASN A 235 27.11 10.47 19.20
C ASN A 235 25.71 10.85 18.68
N SER A 236 25.57 11.18 17.39
CA SER A 236 24.30 11.57 16.77
C SER A 236 23.93 10.62 15.63
N ALA A 237 22.73 10.04 15.74
CA ALA A 237 22.08 9.29 14.68
C ALA A 237 20.94 10.15 14.10
N ASN A 238 21.27 10.91 13.06
CA ASN A 238 20.31 11.84 12.44
C ASN A 238 19.43 11.07 11.43
N TRP A 239 18.21 10.75 11.85
CA TRP A 239 17.19 10.22 10.95
C TRP A 239 16.70 11.33 10.00
N GLU A 240 16.65 11.01 8.71
CA GLU A 240 16.26 11.92 7.63
C GLU A 240 14.98 11.39 6.96
N LEU A 241 14.18 12.30 6.38
CA LEU A 241 13.11 11.90 5.47
C LEU A 241 13.76 11.36 4.20
N GLU A 242 13.51 10.10 3.85
CA GLU A 242 13.98 9.52 2.61
C GLU A 242 13.11 9.98 1.43
N TYR A 243 11.79 9.80 1.57
CA TYR A 243 10.83 10.17 0.55
C TYR A 243 9.38 10.20 1.07
N ARG A 244 8.50 10.87 0.31
CA ARG A 244 7.04 10.84 0.53
C ARG A 244 6.37 10.07 -0.61
N ALA A 245 5.52 9.10 -0.29
CA ALA A 245 5.01 8.16 -1.31
C ALA A 245 4.35 8.87 -2.50
N LEU A 246 3.46 9.83 -2.25
CA LEU A 246 2.73 10.56 -3.30
C LEU A 246 3.59 11.57 -4.09
N GLU A 247 4.69 12.04 -3.53
CA GLU A 247 5.54 13.05 -4.17
C GLU A 247 6.69 12.39 -4.93
N ASP A 248 7.30 11.37 -4.32
CA ASP A 248 8.58 10.84 -4.73
C ASP A 248 8.52 9.45 -5.35
N MET A 249 7.65 8.56 -4.86
CA MET A 249 7.44 7.25 -5.51
C MET A 249 6.57 7.35 -6.76
N LEU A 250 5.99 8.53 -7.03
CA LEU A 250 5.22 8.84 -8.24
C LEU A 250 3.94 8.00 -8.39
N VAL A 251 3.38 7.53 -7.27
CA VAL A 251 1.97 7.10 -7.20
C VAL A 251 1.10 8.34 -6.98
N THR A 252 -0.03 8.44 -7.67
CA THR A 252 -0.93 9.62 -7.57
C THR A 252 -1.85 9.55 -6.36
N ASP A 253 -2.13 8.34 -5.89
CA ASP A 253 -2.82 8.02 -4.64
C ASP A 253 -2.35 6.63 -4.17
N MET A 254 -2.89 6.16 -3.05
CA MET A 254 -2.55 4.87 -2.46
C MET A 254 -3.43 3.71 -2.98
N SER A 255 -4.22 3.93 -4.04
CA SER A 255 -5.10 2.89 -4.58
C SER A 255 -4.31 1.80 -5.32
N PRO A 256 -4.83 0.57 -5.41
CA PRO A 256 -4.23 -0.50 -6.20
C PRO A 256 -3.96 -0.11 -7.65
N GLN A 257 -4.82 0.73 -8.25
CA GLN A 257 -4.65 1.20 -9.62
C GLN A 257 -3.43 2.12 -9.78
N SER A 258 -3.14 2.97 -8.79
CA SER A 258 -1.96 3.84 -8.82
C SER A 258 -0.66 3.05 -8.74
N PHE A 259 -0.60 2.01 -7.90
CA PHE A 259 0.56 1.12 -7.83
C PHE A 259 0.74 0.30 -9.13
N ASP A 260 -0.35 -0.21 -9.71
CA ASP A 260 -0.31 -0.90 -11.01
C ASP A 260 0.17 0.03 -12.13
N ASN A 261 -0.27 1.29 -12.13
CA ASN A 261 0.20 2.30 -13.06
C ASN A 261 1.69 2.60 -12.89
N LEU A 262 2.20 2.68 -11.65
CA LEU A 262 3.62 2.82 -11.39
C LEU A 262 4.43 1.67 -12.00
N VAL A 263 3.99 0.42 -11.82
CA VAL A 263 4.67 -0.75 -12.39
C VAL A 263 4.68 -0.70 -13.93
N LYS A 264 3.60 -0.24 -14.57
CA LYS A 264 3.55 -0.04 -16.04
C LYS A 264 4.48 1.06 -16.54
N GLU A 265 4.92 1.97 -15.67
CA GLU A 265 5.86 3.04 -15.99
C GLU A 265 7.33 2.61 -15.82
N PHE A 266 7.60 1.51 -15.10
CA PHE A 266 8.96 1.01 -14.86
C PHE A 266 9.82 0.78 -16.13
N PRO A 267 9.33 0.22 -17.25
CA PRO A 267 10.17 0.03 -18.43
C PRO A 267 10.38 1.31 -19.27
N LYS A 268 9.66 2.40 -18.96
CA LYS A 268 9.69 3.64 -19.75
C LYS A 268 10.88 4.51 -19.36
N LYS A 269 11.24 5.46 -20.25
CA LYS A 269 12.25 6.51 -20.00
C LYS A 269 13.53 5.95 -19.37
N GLU A 270 14.13 4.98 -20.04
CA GLU A 270 15.38 4.34 -19.59
C GLU A 270 15.31 3.77 -18.17
N MET A 271 14.14 3.24 -17.79
CA MET A 271 13.88 2.67 -16.47
C MET A 271 14.04 3.65 -15.29
N ALA A 272 13.95 4.97 -15.52
CA ALA A 272 14.21 5.97 -14.50
C ALA A 272 13.34 5.83 -13.23
N LYS A 273 12.05 5.44 -13.40
CA LYS A 273 11.17 5.16 -12.24
C LYS A 273 11.56 3.87 -11.52
N PHE A 274 11.95 2.84 -12.27
CA PHE A 274 12.40 1.57 -11.69
C PHE A 274 13.73 1.74 -10.92
N GLN A 275 14.68 2.52 -11.43
CA GLN A 275 15.89 2.89 -10.70
C GLN A 275 15.57 3.64 -9.40
N LYS A 276 14.60 4.56 -9.42
CA LYS A 276 14.15 5.26 -8.20
C LYS A 276 13.52 4.29 -7.20
N TYR A 277 12.69 3.36 -7.67
CA TYR A 277 12.16 2.27 -6.86
C TYR A 277 13.29 1.40 -6.26
N LEU A 278 14.28 0.98 -7.04
CA LEU A 278 15.40 0.15 -6.56
C LEU A 278 16.28 0.87 -5.53
N GLN A 279 16.45 2.19 -5.65
CA GLN A 279 17.10 3.01 -4.63
C GLN A 279 16.35 2.88 -3.30
N TYR A 280 15.05 3.18 -3.30
CA TYR A 280 14.21 3.12 -2.11
C TYR A 280 14.04 1.70 -1.56
N ASN A 281 14.03 0.68 -2.43
CA ASN A 281 13.97 -0.71 -2.02
C ASN A 281 15.09 -1.09 -1.04
N THR A 282 16.26 -0.47 -1.19
CA THR A 282 17.42 -0.61 -0.28
C THR A 282 17.51 0.46 0.80
N VAL A 283 16.47 1.26 0.97
CA VAL A 283 16.44 2.42 1.85
C VAL A 283 17.62 3.34 1.53
N SER A 284 17.82 3.60 0.23
CA SER A 284 18.91 4.42 -0.32
C SER A 284 20.32 3.96 0.06
N TYR A 285 20.51 2.66 0.37
CA TYR A 285 21.83 2.08 0.52
C TYR A 285 22.57 2.02 -0.83
N ARG A 286 21.88 1.54 -1.88
CA ARG A 286 22.33 1.67 -3.28
C ARG A 286 21.96 3.06 -3.80
N GLU A 287 22.97 3.82 -4.18
CA GLU A 287 22.78 5.16 -4.75
C GLU A 287 22.24 5.06 -6.18
N LYS A 288 21.36 5.98 -6.57
CA LYS A 288 20.76 5.97 -7.91
C LYS A 288 21.78 5.94 -9.05
N SER A 289 22.90 6.65 -8.89
CA SER A 289 23.99 6.72 -9.87
C SER A 289 24.65 5.37 -10.16
N THR A 290 24.57 4.42 -9.23
CA THR A 290 25.15 3.07 -9.37
C THR A 290 24.14 2.04 -9.88
N LEU A 291 22.86 2.40 -9.97
CA LEU A 291 21.78 1.50 -10.40
C LEU A 291 21.71 1.41 -11.92
N LYS A 292 22.20 0.29 -12.45
CA LYS A 292 22.07 -0.10 -13.87
C LYS A 292 21.34 -1.45 -13.94
N PRO A 293 20.01 -1.46 -13.69
CA PRO A 293 19.26 -2.71 -13.68
C PRO A 293 19.28 -3.36 -15.06
N ASP A 294 19.46 -4.66 -15.07
CA ASP A 294 19.32 -5.46 -16.28
C ASP A 294 17.88 -6.01 -16.42
N ALA A 295 17.62 -6.69 -17.54
CA ALA A 295 16.32 -7.30 -17.81
C ALA A 295 15.89 -8.32 -16.76
N LYS A 296 16.85 -8.98 -16.10
CA LYS A 296 16.60 -10.03 -15.11
C LYS A 296 16.19 -9.41 -13.78
N GLU A 297 16.91 -8.40 -13.28
CA GLU A 297 16.51 -7.63 -12.09
C GLU A 297 15.14 -6.99 -12.29
N PHE A 298 14.88 -6.41 -13.47
CA PHE A 298 13.56 -5.89 -13.83
C PHE A 298 12.46 -6.96 -13.75
N GLN A 299 12.63 -8.09 -14.45
CA GLN A 299 11.62 -9.15 -14.48
C GLN A 299 11.39 -9.72 -13.08
N GLN A 300 12.45 -9.97 -12.32
CA GLN A 300 12.38 -10.52 -10.97
C GLN A 300 11.53 -9.63 -10.05
N HIS A 301 11.80 -8.33 -10.02
CA HIS A 301 11.03 -7.39 -9.21
C HIS A 301 9.58 -7.27 -9.69
N VAL A 302 9.35 -7.09 -10.99
CA VAL A 302 7.98 -6.93 -11.52
C VAL A 302 7.15 -8.20 -11.31
N CYS A 303 7.72 -9.38 -11.51
CA CYS A 303 7.02 -10.64 -11.25
C CYS A 303 6.68 -10.78 -9.76
N ALA A 304 7.61 -10.51 -8.85
CA ALA A 304 7.34 -10.57 -7.41
C ALA A 304 6.25 -9.57 -6.95
N ILE A 305 6.23 -8.37 -7.53
CA ILE A 305 5.23 -7.33 -7.22
C ILE A 305 3.84 -7.71 -7.74
N THR A 306 3.75 -8.34 -8.94
CA THR A 306 2.47 -8.49 -9.66
C THR A 306 1.90 -9.92 -9.69
N ARG A 307 2.62 -10.90 -9.15
CA ARG A 307 2.28 -12.33 -9.20
C ARG A 307 2.50 -12.98 -7.84
N LEU A 308 1.42 -13.05 -7.06
CA LEU A 308 1.49 -13.55 -5.68
C LEU A 308 1.24 -15.05 -5.58
N THR A 309 0.57 -15.68 -6.54
CA THR A 309 0.42 -17.15 -6.55
C THR A 309 1.62 -17.82 -7.19
N THR A 310 1.97 -19.03 -6.73
CA THR A 310 3.15 -19.75 -7.21
C THR A 310 3.13 -19.92 -8.73
N ASP A 311 2.02 -20.40 -9.29
CA ASP A 311 1.89 -20.65 -10.73
C ASP A 311 2.03 -19.37 -11.56
N SER A 312 1.41 -18.28 -11.10
CA SER A 312 1.46 -17.00 -11.83
C SER A 312 2.86 -16.36 -11.78
N TYR A 313 3.59 -16.55 -10.69
CA TYR A 313 4.98 -16.11 -10.56
C TYR A 313 5.89 -16.93 -11.47
N GLN A 314 5.78 -18.26 -11.42
CA GLN A 314 6.56 -19.16 -12.27
C GLN A 314 6.34 -18.89 -13.76
N ALA A 315 5.09 -18.68 -14.18
CA ALA A 315 4.77 -18.30 -15.55
C ALA A 315 5.43 -16.96 -15.96
N CYS A 316 5.52 -16.00 -15.03
CA CYS A 316 6.11 -14.69 -15.28
C CYS A 316 7.64 -14.73 -15.44
N ILE A 317 8.34 -15.47 -14.58
CA ILE A 317 9.80 -15.58 -14.65
C ILE A 317 10.29 -16.53 -15.75
N SER A 318 9.44 -17.46 -16.22
CA SER A 318 9.79 -18.41 -17.28
C SER A 318 9.87 -17.77 -18.67
N MET A 319 9.38 -16.53 -18.82
CA MET A 319 9.52 -15.76 -20.06
C MET A 319 10.98 -15.29 -20.23
N SER A 320 11.48 -15.23 -21.47
CA SER A 320 12.79 -14.60 -21.72
C SER A 320 12.79 -13.15 -21.19
N PRO A 321 13.78 -12.72 -20.37
CA PRO A 321 13.79 -11.39 -19.77
C PRO A 321 13.70 -10.25 -20.79
N ASN A 322 14.37 -10.41 -21.94
CA ASN A 322 14.32 -9.44 -23.04
C ASN A 322 12.93 -9.42 -23.71
N ALA A 323 12.29 -10.58 -23.88
CA ALA A 323 10.92 -10.64 -24.38
C ALA A 323 9.92 -10.02 -23.39
N TYR A 324 10.15 -10.21 -22.09
CA TYR A 324 9.34 -9.63 -21.03
C TYR A 324 9.42 -8.10 -21.03
N LEU A 325 10.63 -7.55 -21.16
CA LEU A 325 10.83 -6.12 -21.35
C LEU A 325 10.11 -5.60 -22.59
N LEU A 326 10.25 -6.26 -23.74
CA LEU A 326 9.59 -5.85 -24.98
C LEU A 326 8.05 -5.86 -24.88
N LEU A 327 7.48 -6.80 -24.13
CA LEU A 327 6.03 -6.85 -23.88
C LEU A 327 5.54 -5.70 -22.98
N LYS A 328 6.43 -5.14 -22.16
CA LYS A 328 6.11 -4.11 -21.18
C LYS A 328 6.54 -2.71 -21.64
N SER A 329 7.51 -2.62 -22.54
CA SER A 329 7.85 -1.41 -23.26
C SER A 329 6.71 -1.03 -24.21
N PRO A 330 6.23 0.22 -24.19
CA PRO A 330 5.26 0.70 -25.18
C PRO A 330 5.85 0.71 -26.61
N GLU A 331 7.15 0.47 -26.76
CA GLU A 331 7.88 0.43 -28.03
C GLU A 331 8.19 -1.03 -28.44
N GLY A 332 7.15 -1.78 -28.78
CA GLY A 332 7.30 -2.85 -29.78
C GLY A 332 7.60 -2.21 -31.15
N PRO A 333 8.20 -2.94 -32.12
CA PRO A 333 8.64 -2.35 -33.37
C PRO A 333 7.49 -1.56 -33.99
N GLN A 334 7.72 -0.26 -34.23
CA GLN A 334 6.80 0.53 -35.02
C GLN A 334 6.73 -0.10 -36.41
N SER A 335 5.79 -1.04 -36.58
CA SER A 335 5.03 -1.07 -37.81
C SER A 335 4.55 0.36 -38.00
N LYS A 336 4.95 0.98 -39.11
CA LYS A 336 4.35 2.21 -39.62
C LYS A 336 2.88 1.94 -39.96
N ASN A 337 2.06 1.66 -38.96
CA ASN A 337 0.62 1.80 -39.09
C ASN A 337 0.37 3.30 -39.05
N LYS A 338 0.37 3.89 -40.25
CA LYS A 338 -0.35 5.14 -40.48
C LYS A 338 -1.73 4.96 -39.83
N GLY A 339 -2.02 5.73 -38.78
CA GLY A 339 -3.40 5.88 -38.31
C GLY A 339 -4.27 6.30 -39.50
N PRO A 340 -5.60 6.11 -39.43
CA PRO A 340 -6.47 6.50 -40.54
C PRO A 340 -6.22 7.97 -40.86
N GLU A 341 -5.66 8.24 -42.04
CA GLU A 341 -5.55 9.60 -42.57
C GLU A 341 -6.98 10.12 -42.67
N LEU A 342 -7.39 10.97 -41.73
CA LEU A 342 -8.66 11.67 -41.79
C LEU A 342 -8.67 12.43 -43.12
N PRO A 343 -9.67 12.23 -43.98
CA PRO A 343 -9.70 12.86 -45.27
C PRO A 343 -9.58 14.38 -45.12
N ILE A 344 -8.85 15.03 -46.02
CA ILE A 344 -8.59 16.49 -46.01
C ILE A 344 -9.88 17.32 -45.80
N TYR A 345 -11.05 16.84 -46.24
CA TYR A 345 -12.32 17.51 -46.00
C TYR A 345 -12.67 17.68 -44.52
N THR A 346 -12.18 16.80 -43.64
CA THR A 346 -12.42 16.89 -42.19
C THR A 346 -11.78 18.15 -41.61
N TYR A 347 -10.60 18.53 -42.11
CA TYR A 347 -9.96 19.79 -41.72
C TYR A 347 -10.74 21.01 -42.20
N TYR A 348 -11.32 20.95 -43.40
CA TYR A 348 -12.19 22.03 -43.90
C TYR A 348 -13.48 22.15 -43.08
N VAL A 349 -14.09 21.03 -42.67
CA VAL A 349 -15.30 21.04 -41.83
C VAL A 349 -14.99 21.60 -40.45
N VAL A 350 -13.91 21.14 -39.79
CA VAL A 350 -13.54 21.62 -38.45
C VAL A 350 -13.17 23.10 -38.46
N THR A 351 -12.42 23.56 -39.48
CA THR A 351 -12.07 24.98 -39.61
C THR A 351 -13.28 25.85 -39.95
N ALA A 352 -14.20 25.39 -40.79
CA ALA A 352 -15.45 26.09 -41.08
C ALA A 352 -16.36 26.21 -39.85
N PHE A 353 -16.49 25.13 -39.05
CA PHE A 353 -17.23 25.19 -37.80
C PHE A 353 -16.58 26.17 -36.82
N ALA A 354 -15.27 26.13 -36.63
CA ALA A 354 -14.57 27.06 -35.75
C ALA A 354 -14.75 28.54 -36.17
N ALA A 355 -14.70 28.82 -37.47
CA ALA A 355 -14.95 30.15 -38.01
C ALA A 355 -16.40 30.62 -37.78
N LEU A 356 -17.38 29.72 -37.95
CA LEU A 356 -18.79 30.02 -37.69
C LEU A 356 -19.03 30.32 -36.20
N THR A 357 -18.45 29.53 -35.30
CA THR A 357 -18.57 29.76 -33.85
C THR A 357 -17.95 31.10 -33.46
N PHE A 358 -16.79 31.44 -34.04
CA PHE A 358 -16.15 32.74 -33.81
C PHE A 358 -17.02 33.90 -34.31
N LEU A 359 -17.63 33.78 -35.50
CA LEU A 359 -18.53 34.80 -36.04
C LEU A 359 -19.75 35.02 -35.14
N VAL A 360 -20.35 33.93 -34.63
CA VAL A 360 -21.48 34.01 -33.69
C VAL A 360 -21.08 34.71 -32.40
N LEU A 361 -19.89 34.43 -31.86
CA LEU A 361 -19.39 35.11 -30.65
C LEU A 361 -19.14 36.61 -30.88
N VAL A 362 -18.66 36.99 -32.07
CA VAL A 362 -18.49 38.41 -32.45
C VAL A 362 -19.85 39.10 -32.56
N VAL A 363 -20.82 38.49 -33.24
CA VAL A 363 -22.19 39.05 -33.36
C VAL A 363 -22.84 39.20 -31.98
N MET A 364 -22.75 38.18 -31.13
CA MET A 364 -23.24 38.25 -29.74
C MET A 364 -22.59 39.39 -28.96
N SER A 365 -21.29 39.60 -29.13
CA SER A 365 -20.55 40.67 -28.47
C SER A 365 -20.98 42.06 -28.97
N VAL A 366 -21.26 42.21 -30.27
CA VAL A 366 -21.75 43.46 -30.87
C VAL A 366 -23.18 43.76 -30.42
N VAL A 367 -24.07 42.76 -30.41
CA VAL A 367 -25.46 42.90 -29.90
C VAL A 367 -25.46 43.27 -28.42
N ARG A 368 -24.63 42.62 -27.61
CA ARG A 368 -24.47 42.94 -26.18
C ARG A 368 -24.00 44.38 -25.95
N LYS A 369 -23.15 44.91 -26.84
CA LYS A 369 -22.64 46.29 -26.79
C LYS A 369 -23.68 47.33 -27.26
N GLN A 370 -24.68 46.93 -28.05
CA GLN A 370 -25.81 47.78 -28.44
C GLN A 370 -26.92 47.80 -27.38
N CYS A 371 -27.18 46.68 -26.70
CA CYS A 371 -28.18 46.60 -25.64
C CYS A 371 -27.80 47.36 -24.35
N THR A 372 -26.52 47.72 -24.14
CA THR A 372 -26.08 48.53 -22.99
C THR A 372 -26.19 50.04 -23.19
N ARG A 373 -26.77 50.50 -24.31
CA ARG A 373 -26.98 51.94 -24.62
C ARG A 373 -28.39 52.48 -24.28
N THR A 374 -29.12 51.86 -23.35
CA THR A 374 -30.32 52.48 -22.75
C THR A 374 -29.95 53.22 -21.46
N PRO A 375 -30.30 54.52 -21.31
CA PRO A 375 -29.94 55.28 -20.12
C PRO A 375 -30.72 54.81 -18.88
N ALA A 376 -30.00 54.67 -17.77
CA ALA A 376 -30.55 54.25 -16.49
C ALA A 376 -31.52 55.30 -15.91
N LEU A 377 -32.73 54.86 -15.53
CA LEU A 377 -33.65 55.60 -14.69
C LEU A 377 -33.07 55.73 -13.27
N PRO A 378 -33.18 56.88 -12.58
CA PRO A 378 -32.58 57.06 -11.27
C PRO A 378 -33.46 56.44 -10.17
N PHE A 379 -32.96 55.38 -9.52
CA PHE A 379 -33.55 54.85 -8.30
C PHE A 379 -33.26 55.79 -7.11
N ARG A 380 -34.32 56.33 -6.52
CA ARG A 380 -34.28 57.06 -5.24
C ARG A 380 -34.09 56.09 -4.08
N TYR A 381 -33.04 56.29 -3.30
CA TYR A 381 -32.86 55.70 -1.96
C TYR A 381 -33.81 56.36 -0.95
N ARG A 382 -34.51 55.56 -0.14
CA ARG A 382 -35.07 55.98 1.17
C ARG A 382 -34.30 55.25 2.28
N PRO A 383 -33.92 55.91 3.39
CA PRO A 383 -33.28 55.25 4.52
C PRO A 383 -34.32 54.50 5.36
N LEU A 384 -33.95 53.29 5.81
CA LEU A 384 -34.65 52.54 6.85
C LEU A 384 -34.29 53.15 8.21
N THR A 385 -35.28 53.70 8.91
CA THR A 385 -35.20 53.99 10.35
C THR A 385 -35.65 52.79 11.16
N ASN A 386 -34.92 52.56 12.26
CA ASN A 386 -35.15 51.57 13.30
C ASN A 386 -36.60 51.53 13.79
N ASP A 387 -37.09 50.32 14.10
CA ASP A 387 -37.81 50.07 15.35
C ASP A 387 -37.86 48.58 15.69
N CYS A 388 -37.19 48.23 16.79
CA CYS A 388 -37.35 47.00 17.55
C CYS A 388 -38.37 47.26 18.66
N GLN A 389 -39.57 46.68 18.63
CA GLN A 389 -40.42 46.31 19.79
C GLN A 389 -41.49 45.29 19.30
N TYR A 390 -41.48 44.03 19.72
CA TYR A 390 -42.05 43.42 20.95
C TYR A 390 -43.47 42.85 20.76
N VAL A 391 -43.68 41.68 21.40
CA VAL A 391 -44.96 41.08 21.87
C VAL A 391 -45.58 39.92 21.06
N GLN A 392 -45.54 38.76 21.73
CA GLN A 392 -46.39 37.58 21.59
C GLN A 392 -47.90 37.85 21.73
N ARG A 393 -48.76 37.08 21.03
CA ARG A 393 -49.79 36.22 21.64
C ARG A 393 -50.68 35.53 20.61
N GLU A 394 -50.83 34.22 20.85
CA GLU A 394 -52.05 33.40 20.85
C GLU A 394 -53.11 33.61 19.76
N ARG A 395 -53.39 32.52 19.02
CA ARG A 395 -54.73 32.23 18.52
C ARG A 395 -55.17 30.86 19.00
N ALA A 396 -56.33 30.87 19.66
CA ALA A 396 -57.14 29.74 20.03
C ALA A 396 -57.73 29.04 18.80
N THR A 397 -57.81 27.71 18.87
CA THR A 397 -59.05 26.90 18.80
C THR A 397 -58.75 25.53 19.39
#